data_AF-A0A444JF39-F1
#
_entry.id   AF-A0A444JF39-F1
#
_cell.length_a   1.000
_cell.length_b   1.000
_cell.length_c   1.000
_cell.angle_alpha   90.00
_cell.angle_beta   90.00
_cell.angle_gamma   90.00
#
_symmetry.space_group_name_H-M   'P 1'
#
loop_
_entity.id
_entity.type
_entity.pdbx_description
1 polymer ?
#
loop_
_entity_poly.entity_id
_entity_poly.type
_entity_poly.pdbx_seq_one_letter_code
_entity_poly.pdbx_strand_id
1 'polypeptide(L)'
;GQYFSKEFKVIAKECKAAVAGHTASWLSLGLKAGAGETRDLLLNCIVDELFHINGELPDKAGFEQILADLREQGVTRLAREQLNQMLDLLAERRKTQVALTQSKQRAGKSRSADQARFAEYEDLLAGLVPSDFLTRLSPAEAIDRKRYLQALAKRVERAEHGPLKDTDKAKRVQPFAQQLRQLERKEAEQKAGGSIAAPCREAVARYRRMVEEFRISVFAPEIGTAQPVSEKRLKQQWQQVEESCRRVE
;
A
#
# COMPACT_ATOMS: atom_id res chain seq x y z
N GLY A 1 19.87 8.17 -17.71
CA GLY A 1 20.27 8.37 -19.12
C GLY A 1 21.77 8.21 -19.33
N GLN A 2 22.58 9.07 -18.72
CA GLN A 2 24.05 9.01 -18.83
C GLN A 2 24.69 7.91 -17.97
N TYR A 3 24.09 7.57 -16.82
CA TYR A 3 24.53 6.48 -15.94
C TYR A 3 23.68 5.22 -16.19
N PHE A 4 24.31 4.03 -16.09
CA PHE A 4 23.67 2.70 -16.10
C PHE A 4 22.81 2.35 -17.34
N SER A 5 23.19 2.84 -18.53
CA SER A 5 22.37 2.67 -19.75
C SER A 5 22.15 1.22 -20.18
N LYS A 6 23.08 0.31 -19.86
CA LYS A 6 22.93 -1.13 -20.17
C LYS A 6 21.97 -1.79 -19.19
N GLU A 7 22.08 -1.46 -17.92
CA GLU A 7 21.26 -1.95 -16.82
C GLU A 7 19.81 -1.53 -17.03
N PHE A 8 19.55 -0.26 -17.37
CA PHE A 8 18.19 0.21 -17.69
C PHE A 8 17.53 -0.58 -18.84
N LYS A 9 18.29 -0.96 -19.87
CA LYS A 9 17.77 -1.81 -20.96
C LYS A 9 17.37 -3.20 -20.46
N VAL A 10 18.13 -3.77 -19.52
CA VAL A 10 17.82 -5.05 -18.89
C VAL A 10 16.56 -4.94 -18.03
N ILE A 11 16.48 -3.91 -17.17
CA ILE A 11 15.32 -3.68 -16.28
C ILE A 11 14.04 -3.47 -17.11
N ALA A 12 14.10 -2.67 -18.17
CA ALA A 12 12.97 -2.46 -19.07
C ALA A 12 12.51 -3.76 -19.75
N LYS A 13 13.44 -4.65 -20.10
CA LYS A 13 13.13 -5.98 -20.65
C LYS A 13 12.44 -6.88 -19.61
N GLU A 14 12.91 -6.86 -18.36
CA GLU A 14 12.30 -7.60 -17.25
C GLU A 14 10.89 -7.09 -16.94
N CYS A 15 10.70 -5.77 -16.86
CA CYS A 15 9.37 -5.16 -16.69
C CYS A 15 8.42 -5.55 -17.84
N LYS A 16 8.90 -5.56 -19.08
CA LYS A 16 8.11 -5.99 -20.24
C LYS A 16 7.68 -7.45 -20.10
N ALA A 17 8.59 -8.34 -19.70
CA ALA A 17 8.30 -9.75 -19.49
C ALA A 17 7.28 -9.95 -18.34
N ALA A 18 7.45 -9.21 -17.25
CA ALA A 18 6.55 -9.23 -16.10
C ALA A 18 5.13 -8.76 -16.46
N VAL A 19 4.99 -7.65 -17.18
CA VAL A 19 3.68 -7.18 -17.63
C VAL A 19 3.03 -8.21 -18.54
N ALA A 20 3.75 -8.74 -19.52
CA ALA A 20 3.22 -9.77 -20.42
C ALA A 20 2.73 -11.01 -19.65
N GLY A 21 3.54 -11.55 -18.76
CA GLY A 21 3.22 -12.75 -17.97
C GLY A 21 2.09 -12.56 -16.95
N HIS A 22 1.85 -11.33 -16.49
CA HIS A 22 0.86 -11.03 -15.44
C HIS A 22 -0.29 -10.14 -15.92
N THR A 23 -0.45 -9.93 -17.23
CA THR A 23 -1.44 -8.99 -17.84
C THR A 23 -2.83 -9.09 -17.20
N ALA A 24 -3.34 -10.31 -16.98
CA ALA A 24 -4.64 -10.52 -16.35
C ALA A 24 -4.72 -9.99 -14.91
N SER A 25 -3.64 -10.12 -14.12
CA SER A 25 -3.57 -9.56 -12.77
C SER A 25 -3.60 -8.03 -12.82
N TRP A 26 -2.82 -7.40 -13.70
CA TRP A 26 -2.80 -5.94 -13.84
C TRP A 26 -4.17 -5.38 -14.24
N LEU A 27 -4.81 -5.98 -15.26
CA LEU A 27 -6.15 -5.59 -15.70
C LEU A 27 -7.21 -5.77 -14.62
N SER A 28 -7.11 -6.83 -13.81
CA SER A 28 -8.06 -7.11 -12.72
C SER A 28 -8.07 -6.03 -11.63
N LEU A 29 -7.01 -5.23 -11.53
CA LEU A 29 -6.93 -4.10 -10.60
C LEU A 29 -7.52 -2.82 -11.16
N GLY A 30 -8.03 -2.83 -12.40
CA GLY A 30 -8.60 -1.65 -13.03
C GLY A 30 -7.56 -0.65 -13.55
N LEU A 31 -6.31 -1.10 -13.76
CA LEU A 31 -5.35 -0.35 -14.58
C LEU A 31 -5.96 -0.16 -15.97
N LYS A 32 -6.34 1.08 -16.27
CA LYS A 32 -6.85 1.47 -17.59
C LYS A 32 -5.73 1.61 -18.64
N ALA A 33 -4.48 1.45 -18.21
CA ALA A 33 -3.29 1.56 -19.03
C ALA A 33 -3.11 0.33 -19.95
N GLY A 34 -2.64 0.58 -21.17
CA GLY A 34 -2.22 -0.51 -22.06
C GLY A 34 -0.98 -1.25 -21.53
N ALA A 35 -0.64 -2.41 -22.13
CA ALA A 35 0.54 -3.18 -21.70
C ALA A 35 1.86 -2.38 -21.81
N GLY A 36 1.98 -1.53 -22.84
CA GLY A 36 3.15 -0.65 -23.01
C GLY A 36 3.24 0.41 -21.91
N GLU A 37 2.13 1.08 -21.60
CA GLU A 37 2.06 2.09 -20.55
C GLU A 37 2.25 1.48 -19.16
N THR A 38 1.65 0.32 -18.88
CA THR A 38 1.86 -0.42 -17.62
C THR A 38 3.33 -0.79 -17.42
N ARG A 39 4.03 -1.18 -18.49
CA ARG A 39 5.48 -1.43 -18.45
C ARG A 39 6.24 -0.16 -18.06
N ASP A 40 5.89 0.97 -18.65
CA ASP A 40 6.57 2.24 -18.38
C ASP A 40 6.30 2.73 -16.95
N LEU A 41 5.07 2.62 -16.47
CA LEU A 41 4.72 2.93 -15.08
C LEU A 41 5.48 2.03 -14.09
N LEU A 42 5.57 0.72 -14.37
CA LEU A 42 6.32 -0.22 -13.53
C LEU A 42 7.82 0.09 -13.53
N LEU A 43 8.38 0.41 -14.70
CA LEU A 43 9.77 0.81 -14.81
C LEU A 43 10.04 2.08 -14.03
N ASN A 44 9.20 3.11 -14.17
CA ASN A 44 9.34 4.37 -13.43
C ASN A 44 9.25 4.14 -11.93
N CYS A 45 8.26 3.37 -11.45
CA CYS A 45 8.12 3.01 -10.04
C CYS A 45 9.39 2.39 -9.43
N ILE A 46 10.05 1.47 -10.16
CA ILE A 46 11.31 0.85 -9.72
C ILE A 46 12.46 1.85 -9.77
N VAL A 47 12.57 2.64 -10.84
CA VAL A 47 13.68 3.59 -11.00
C VAL A 47 13.57 4.74 -10.00
N ASP A 48 12.38 5.28 -9.78
CA ASP A 48 12.17 6.35 -8.82
C ASP A 48 12.52 5.90 -7.40
N GLU A 49 12.29 4.62 -7.08
CA GLU A 49 12.74 4.04 -5.81
C GLU A 49 14.25 3.87 -5.74
N LEU A 50 14.90 3.32 -6.78
CA LEU A 50 16.36 3.15 -6.80
C LEU A 50 17.13 4.46 -6.64
N PHE A 51 16.57 5.57 -7.15
CA PHE A 51 17.20 6.88 -7.13
C PHE A 51 16.62 7.85 -6.09
N HIS A 52 15.73 7.36 -5.21
CA HIS A 52 15.05 8.14 -4.16
C HIS A 52 14.32 9.40 -4.70
N ILE A 53 13.67 9.28 -5.85
CA ILE A 53 12.91 10.35 -6.52
C ILE A 53 11.47 10.42 -5.98
N ASN A 54 11.04 9.43 -5.19
CA ASN A 54 9.69 9.34 -4.60
C ASN A 54 9.41 10.35 -3.46
N GLY A 55 10.34 11.25 -3.14
CA GLY A 55 10.25 12.18 -2.01
C GLY A 55 10.94 13.53 -2.25
N GLU A 56 11.62 14.06 -1.24
CA GLU A 56 12.48 15.24 -1.42
C GLU A 56 13.67 14.86 -2.30
N LEU A 57 13.85 15.58 -3.39
CA LEU A 57 14.92 15.29 -4.34
C LEU A 57 16.28 15.44 -3.66
N PRO A 58 17.19 14.45 -3.82
CA PRO A 58 18.51 14.55 -3.24
C PRO A 58 19.27 15.74 -3.83
N ASP A 59 20.07 16.40 -3.00
CA ASP A 59 21.05 17.36 -3.50
C ASP A 59 22.16 16.65 -4.29
N LYS A 60 23.10 17.43 -4.83
CA LYS A 60 24.17 16.86 -5.66
C LYS A 60 24.99 15.81 -4.91
N ALA A 61 25.37 16.07 -3.66
CA ALA A 61 26.21 15.16 -2.88
C ALA A 61 25.44 13.87 -2.54
N GLY A 62 24.17 14.00 -2.15
CA GLY A 62 23.28 12.86 -1.92
C GLY A 62 23.09 12.02 -3.17
N PHE A 63 22.92 12.65 -4.34
CA PHE A 63 22.79 11.93 -5.61
C PHE A 63 24.08 11.19 -5.99
N GLU A 64 25.26 11.81 -5.78
CA GLU A 64 26.55 11.14 -6.00
C GLU A 64 26.74 9.93 -5.08
N GLN A 65 26.28 10.00 -3.83
CA GLN A 65 26.29 8.86 -2.90
C GLN A 65 25.35 7.74 -3.38
N ILE A 66 24.12 8.07 -3.79
CA ILE A 66 23.19 7.10 -4.37
C ILE A 66 23.83 6.37 -5.57
N LEU A 67 24.53 7.10 -6.44
CA LEU A 67 25.23 6.47 -7.57
C LEU A 67 26.36 5.53 -7.12
N ALA A 68 27.09 5.86 -6.06
CA ALA A 68 28.13 5.00 -5.51
C ALA A 68 27.53 3.71 -4.92
N ASP A 69 26.49 3.84 -4.09
CA ASP A 69 25.80 2.72 -3.46
C ASP A 69 25.18 1.78 -4.51
N LEU A 70 24.55 2.34 -5.55
CA LEU A 70 23.98 1.57 -6.65
C LEU A 70 25.03 0.79 -7.46
N ARG A 71 26.27 1.33 -7.60
CA ARG A 71 27.37 0.60 -8.25
C ARG A 71 27.87 -0.56 -7.41
N GLU A 72 27.99 -0.35 -6.10
CA GLU A 72 28.44 -1.38 -5.17
C GLU A 72 27.42 -2.51 -5.03
N GLN A 73 26.14 -2.15 -4.84
CA GLN A 73 25.07 -3.09 -4.59
C GLN A 73 24.52 -3.78 -5.86
N GLY A 74 24.75 -3.16 -7.03
CA GLY A 74 24.32 -3.65 -8.33
C GLY A 74 22.87 -3.28 -8.68
N VAL A 75 22.71 -2.29 -9.57
CA VAL A 75 21.41 -1.76 -10.03
C VAL A 75 20.44 -2.86 -10.49
N THR A 76 20.87 -3.75 -11.38
CA THR A 76 20.00 -4.80 -11.94
C THR A 76 19.50 -5.76 -10.86
N ARG A 77 20.33 -6.06 -9.84
CA ARG A 77 19.94 -6.93 -8.73
C ARG A 77 18.85 -6.28 -7.88
N LEU A 78 19.07 -5.04 -7.47
CA LEU A 78 18.10 -4.26 -6.68
C LEU A 78 16.79 -4.04 -7.44
N ALA A 79 16.87 -3.71 -8.74
CA ALA A 79 15.69 -3.54 -9.58
C ALA A 79 14.85 -4.83 -9.69
N ARG A 80 15.52 -5.99 -9.81
CA ARG A 80 14.83 -7.29 -9.85
C ARG A 80 14.19 -7.64 -8.52
N GLU A 81 14.85 -7.31 -7.40
CA GLU A 81 14.30 -7.50 -6.07
C GLU A 81 13.02 -6.67 -5.88
N GLN A 82 13.05 -5.38 -6.23
CA GLN A 82 11.88 -4.50 -6.20
C GLN A 82 10.77 -4.98 -7.15
N LEU A 83 11.12 -5.42 -8.36
CA LEU A 83 10.15 -6.01 -9.30
C LEU A 83 9.44 -7.23 -8.69
N ASN A 84 10.21 -8.14 -8.08
CA ASN A 84 9.65 -9.34 -7.44
C ASN A 84 8.75 -8.98 -6.26
N GLN A 85 9.13 -7.99 -5.44
CA GLN A 85 8.29 -7.49 -4.34
C GLN A 85 6.93 -6.97 -4.86
N MET A 86 6.93 -6.23 -5.97
CA MET A 86 5.69 -5.76 -6.60
C MET A 86 4.84 -6.91 -7.16
N LEU A 87 5.45 -7.89 -7.81
CA LEU A 87 4.72 -9.06 -8.33
C LEU A 87 4.13 -9.92 -7.21
N ASP A 88 4.86 -10.11 -6.11
CA ASP A 88 4.40 -10.79 -4.90
C ASP A 88 3.21 -10.08 -4.26
N LEU A 89 3.26 -8.75 -4.18
CA LEU A 89 2.16 -7.93 -3.69
C LEU A 89 0.89 -8.15 -4.53
N LEU A 90 1.02 -8.18 -5.86
CA LEU A 90 -0.09 -8.41 -6.77
C LEU A 90 -0.67 -9.81 -6.67
N ALA A 91 0.18 -10.82 -6.49
CA ALA A 91 -0.25 -12.18 -6.26
C ALA A 91 -1.08 -12.29 -4.96
N GLU A 92 -0.61 -11.68 -3.87
CA GLU A 92 -1.35 -11.68 -2.59
C GLU A 92 -2.65 -10.87 -2.68
N ARG A 93 -2.65 -9.74 -3.41
CA ARG A 93 -3.86 -8.96 -3.64
C ARG A 93 -4.92 -9.77 -4.38
N ARG A 94 -4.53 -10.46 -5.45
CA ARG A 94 -5.42 -11.33 -6.23
C ARG A 94 -5.98 -12.46 -5.36
N LYS A 95 -5.13 -13.11 -4.57
CA LYS A 95 -5.55 -14.16 -3.62
C LYS A 95 -6.58 -13.62 -2.62
N THR A 96 -6.34 -12.44 -2.06
CA THR A 96 -7.26 -11.77 -1.12
C THR A 96 -8.61 -11.45 -1.79
N GLN A 97 -8.58 -10.93 -3.02
CA GLN A 97 -9.79 -10.64 -3.81
C GLN A 97 -10.61 -11.89 -4.10
N VAL A 98 -9.96 -13.00 -4.46
CA VAL A 98 -10.63 -14.29 -4.70
C VAL A 98 -11.27 -14.80 -3.40
N ALA A 99 -10.55 -14.76 -2.27
CA ALA A 99 -11.08 -15.18 -0.98
C ALA A 99 -12.31 -14.34 -0.57
N LEU A 100 -12.24 -13.02 -0.74
CA LEU A 100 -13.34 -12.09 -0.50
C LEU A 100 -14.56 -12.41 -1.39
N THR A 101 -14.35 -12.63 -2.68
CA THR A 101 -15.41 -12.93 -3.65
C THR A 101 -16.11 -14.23 -3.32
N GLN A 102 -15.35 -15.28 -3.02
CA GLN A 102 -15.89 -16.58 -2.63
C GLN A 102 -16.67 -16.49 -1.30
N SER A 103 -16.15 -15.71 -0.34
CA SER A 103 -16.84 -15.46 0.93
C SER A 103 -18.17 -14.77 0.73
N LYS A 104 -18.21 -13.70 -0.08
CA LYS A 104 -19.43 -12.97 -0.44
C LYS A 104 -20.45 -13.89 -1.12
N GLN A 105 -20.01 -14.74 -2.04
CA GLN A 105 -20.87 -15.72 -2.71
C GLN A 105 -21.47 -16.75 -1.74
N ARG A 106 -20.66 -17.29 -0.81
CA ARG A 106 -21.14 -18.22 0.22
C ARG A 106 -22.18 -17.55 1.13
N ALA A 107 -21.89 -16.36 1.63
CA ALA A 107 -22.78 -15.59 2.50
C ALA A 107 -24.11 -15.21 1.80
N GLY A 108 -24.05 -14.94 0.48
CA GLY A 108 -25.24 -14.71 -0.33
C GLY A 108 -26.15 -15.95 -0.44
N LYS A 109 -25.55 -17.13 -0.65
CA LYS A 109 -26.30 -18.41 -0.69
C LYS A 109 -26.96 -18.75 0.64
N SER A 110 -26.31 -18.46 1.76
CA SER A 110 -26.86 -18.68 3.11
C SER A 110 -27.77 -17.55 3.60
N ARG A 111 -28.01 -16.49 2.79
CA ARG A 111 -28.77 -15.29 3.17
C ARG A 111 -28.25 -14.60 4.45
N SER A 112 -26.96 -14.75 4.74
CA SER A 112 -26.29 -14.21 5.94
C SER A 112 -25.28 -13.11 5.59
N ALA A 113 -25.40 -12.52 4.40
CA ALA A 113 -24.48 -11.51 3.91
C ALA A 113 -24.66 -10.18 4.64
N ASP A 114 -23.63 -9.79 5.38
CA ASP A 114 -23.48 -8.43 5.92
C ASP A 114 -22.89 -7.54 4.82
N GLN A 115 -23.77 -6.81 4.12
CA GLN A 115 -23.38 -5.96 2.99
C GLN A 115 -22.39 -4.87 3.40
N ALA A 116 -22.55 -4.28 4.60
CA ALA A 116 -21.67 -3.22 5.08
C ALA A 116 -20.25 -3.75 5.34
N ARG A 117 -20.13 -4.95 5.90
CA ARG A 117 -18.82 -5.59 6.12
C ARG A 117 -18.12 -5.94 4.82
N PHE A 118 -18.85 -6.46 3.83
CA PHE A 118 -18.26 -6.76 2.53
C PHE A 118 -17.84 -5.48 1.78
N ALA A 119 -18.61 -4.40 1.88
CA ALA A 119 -18.20 -3.10 1.34
C ALA A 119 -16.92 -2.59 2.03
N GLU A 120 -16.82 -2.71 3.37
CA GLU A 120 -15.60 -2.35 4.10
C GLU A 120 -14.38 -3.17 3.62
N TYR A 121 -14.54 -4.47 3.36
CA TYR A 121 -13.46 -5.30 2.83
C TYR A 121 -13.01 -4.88 1.43
N GLU A 122 -13.96 -4.52 0.57
CA GLU A 122 -13.68 -4.02 -0.77
C GLU A 122 -12.94 -2.68 -0.71
N ASP A 123 -13.37 -1.77 0.18
CA ASP A 123 -12.71 -0.49 0.42
C ASP A 123 -11.28 -0.67 0.97
N LEU A 124 -11.08 -1.56 1.95
CA LEU A 124 -9.76 -1.87 2.50
C LEU A 124 -8.83 -2.45 1.43
N LEU A 125 -9.33 -3.40 0.64
CA LEU A 125 -8.57 -4.00 -0.46
C LEU A 125 -8.16 -2.95 -1.50
N ALA A 126 -9.06 -2.03 -1.85
CA ALA A 126 -8.79 -0.92 -2.77
C ALA A 126 -7.81 0.11 -2.18
N GLY A 127 -7.90 0.40 -0.88
CA GLY A 127 -6.98 1.31 -0.19
C GLY A 127 -5.57 0.76 -0.02
N LEU A 128 -5.43 -0.55 0.20
CA LEU A 128 -4.13 -1.20 0.35
C LEU A 128 -3.35 -1.25 -0.97
N VAL A 129 -4.02 -1.52 -2.08
CA VAL A 129 -3.42 -1.49 -3.42
C VAL A 129 -4.47 -0.94 -4.40
N PRO A 130 -4.45 0.38 -4.67
CA PRO A 130 -5.40 1.03 -5.59
C PRO A 130 -5.09 0.69 -7.05
N SER A 131 -5.97 1.09 -7.97
CA SER A 131 -5.77 0.85 -9.41
C SER A 131 -4.59 1.63 -9.99
N ASP A 132 -4.20 2.74 -9.38
CA ASP A 132 -3.05 3.57 -9.75
C ASP A 132 -1.85 3.36 -8.82
N PHE A 133 -1.73 2.18 -8.21
CA PHE A 133 -0.67 1.88 -7.25
C PHE A 133 0.75 2.09 -7.79
N LEU A 134 0.99 1.91 -9.10
CA LEU A 134 2.31 2.12 -9.71
C LEU A 134 2.77 3.59 -9.66
N THR A 135 1.87 4.54 -9.45
CA THR A 135 2.22 5.96 -9.29
C THR A 135 2.08 6.45 -7.85
N ARG A 136 1.59 5.60 -6.93
CA ARG A 136 1.34 5.97 -5.53
C ARG A 136 2.17 5.20 -4.52
N LEU A 137 2.51 3.95 -4.82
CA LEU A 137 3.23 3.07 -3.92
C LEU A 137 4.68 2.95 -4.35
N SER A 138 5.57 3.04 -3.37
CA SER A 138 6.96 2.65 -3.54
C SER A 138 7.10 1.12 -3.43
N PRO A 139 8.02 0.49 -4.18
CA PRO A 139 8.41 -0.91 -3.96
C PRO A 139 8.78 -1.24 -2.52
N ALA A 140 9.37 -0.30 -1.77
CA ALA A 140 9.73 -0.52 -0.37
C ALA A 140 8.49 -0.74 0.53
N GLU A 141 7.33 -0.20 0.16
CA GLU A 141 6.07 -0.45 0.89
C GLU A 141 5.48 -1.85 0.60
N ALA A 142 5.91 -2.52 -0.48
CA ALA A 142 5.23 -3.72 -0.97
C ALA A 142 5.20 -4.86 0.05
N ILE A 143 6.26 -5.01 0.85
CA ILE A 143 6.35 -6.01 1.92
C ILE A 143 5.26 -5.77 2.97
N ASP A 144 5.11 -4.53 3.44
CA ASP A 144 4.10 -4.17 4.44
C ASP A 144 2.68 -4.28 3.88
N ARG A 145 2.46 -3.79 2.65
CA ARG A 145 1.16 -3.93 1.97
C ARG A 145 0.75 -5.39 1.79
N LYS A 146 1.70 -6.28 1.48
CA LYS A 146 1.48 -7.73 1.41
C LYS A 146 1.03 -8.28 2.77
N ARG A 147 1.68 -7.90 3.88
CA ARG A 147 1.25 -8.30 5.24
C ARG A 147 -0.16 -7.80 5.56
N TYR A 148 -0.49 -6.57 5.20
CA TYR A 148 -1.83 -6.02 5.42
C TYR A 148 -2.91 -6.77 4.63
N LEU A 149 -2.63 -7.16 3.38
CA LEU A 149 -3.52 -8.00 2.58
C LEU A 149 -3.72 -9.38 3.19
N GLN A 150 -2.65 -10.01 3.69
CA GLN A 150 -2.73 -11.29 4.40
C GLN A 150 -3.63 -11.19 5.64
N ALA A 151 -3.53 -10.08 6.38
CA ALA A 151 -4.37 -9.83 7.54
C ALA A 151 -5.84 -9.65 7.15
N LEU A 152 -6.12 -8.95 6.04
CA LEU A 152 -7.47 -8.81 5.50
C LEU A 152 -8.03 -10.17 5.07
N ALA A 153 -7.26 -10.99 4.35
CA ALA A 153 -7.69 -12.33 3.96
C ALA A 153 -8.02 -13.21 5.17
N LYS A 154 -7.21 -13.14 6.24
CA LYS A 154 -7.46 -13.84 7.51
C LYS A 154 -8.70 -13.31 8.23
N ARG A 155 -8.94 -12.01 8.20
CA ARG A 155 -10.17 -11.40 8.74
C ARG A 155 -11.41 -11.95 8.01
N VAL A 156 -11.38 -11.97 6.68
CA VAL A 156 -12.47 -12.52 5.85
C VAL A 156 -12.77 -13.96 6.26
N GLU A 157 -11.76 -14.84 6.29
CA GLU A 157 -11.89 -16.25 6.69
C GLU A 157 -12.49 -16.42 8.10
N ARG A 158 -12.00 -15.65 9.08
CA ARG A 158 -12.46 -15.72 10.48
C ARG A 158 -13.88 -15.19 10.65
N ALA A 159 -14.24 -14.14 9.92
CA ALA A 159 -15.57 -13.53 9.98
C ALA A 159 -16.67 -14.45 9.43
N GLU A 160 -16.33 -15.40 8.55
CA GLU A 160 -17.28 -16.43 8.09
C GLU A 160 -17.73 -17.34 9.24
N HIS A 161 -16.82 -17.70 10.14
CA HIS A 161 -17.07 -18.63 11.24
C HIS A 161 -17.47 -17.92 12.55
N GLY A 162 -17.19 -16.62 12.66
CA GLY A 162 -17.42 -15.84 13.87
C GLY A 162 -17.78 -14.38 13.59
N PRO A 163 -18.90 -14.09 12.91
CA PRO A 163 -19.24 -12.73 12.48
C PRO A 163 -19.42 -11.73 13.63
N LEU A 164 -19.96 -12.17 14.78
CA LEU A 164 -20.11 -11.32 15.96
C LEU A 164 -18.75 -10.95 16.58
N LYS A 165 -17.82 -11.93 16.63
CA LYS A 165 -16.43 -11.68 17.11
C LYS A 165 -15.69 -10.71 16.18
N ASP A 166 -15.88 -10.82 14.87
CA ASP A 166 -15.35 -9.83 13.92
C ASP A 166 -15.94 -8.45 14.19
N THR A 167 -17.25 -8.35 14.39
CA THR A 167 -17.94 -7.10 14.68
C THR A 167 -17.39 -6.41 15.93
N ASP A 168 -17.18 -7.15 17.02
CA ASP A 168 -16.61 -6.58 18.25
C ASP A 168 -15.16 -6.13 18.08
N LYS A 169 -14.37 -6.86 17.29
CA LYS A 169 -13.02 -6.43 16.90
C LYS A 169 -13.05 -5.18 16.02
N ALA A 170 -13.97 -5.11 15.07
CA ALA A 170 -14.13 -3.97 14.17
C ALA A 170 -14.48 -2.69 14.93
N LYS A 171 -15.33 -2.76 15.97
CA LYS A 171 -15.63 -1.63 16.86
C LYS A 171 -14.38 -0.98 17.47
N ARG A 172 -13.32 -1.76 17.73
CA ARG A 172 -12.06 -1.23 18.29
C ARG A 172 -11.24 -0.45 17.27
N VAL A 173 -11.28 -0.85 16.00
CA VAL A 173 -10.54 -0.20 14.90
C VAL A 173 -11.31 1.01 14.35
N GLN A 174 -12.64 0.97 14.43
CA GLN A 174 -13.55 1.91 13.79
C GLN A 174 -13.25 3.40 14.08
N PRO A 175 -12.94 3.83 15.32
CA PRO A 175 -12.66 5.24 15.61
C PRO A 175 -11.43 5.75 14.84
N PHE A 176 -10.40 4.93 14.74
CA PHE A 176 -9.15 5.28 14.06
C PHE A 176 -9.30 5.24 12.54
N ALA A 177 -10.11 4.31 12.03
CA ALA A 177 -10.49 4.29 10.61
C ALA A 177 -11.35 5.50 10.21
N GLN A 178 -12.23 5.98 11.09
CA GLN A 178 -12.98 7.22 10.85
C GLN A 178 -12.06 8.43 10.76
N GLN A 179 -11.08 8.53 11.65
CA GLN A 179 -10.06 9.59 11.62
C GLN A 179 -9.26 9.59 10.31
N LEU A 180 -8.88 8.41 9.79
CA LEU A 180 -8.24 8.32 8.47
C LEU A 180 -9.13 8.84 7.34
N ARG A 181 -10.41 8.44 7.31
CA ARG A 181 -11.37 8.93 6.30
C ARG A 181 -11.55 10.45 6.36
N GLN A 182 -11.48 11.05 7.55
CA GLN A 182 -11.53 12.51 7.70
C GLN A 182 -10.27 13.17 7.10
N LEU A 183 -9.08 12.60 7.35
CA LEU A 183 -7.84 13.09 6.75
C LEU A 183 -7.86 12.99 5.22
N GLU A 184 -8.31 11.86 4.67
CA GLU A 184 -8.41 11.65 3.22
C GLU A 184 -9.35 12.66 2.55
N ARG A 185 -10.48 12.99 3.20
CA ARG A 185 -11.40 14.04 2.71
C ARG A 185 -10.73 15.40 2.69
N LYS A 186 -10.06 15.79 3.79
CA LYS A 186 -9.31 17.05 3.87
C LYS A 186 -8.22 17.15 2.82
N GLU A 187 -7.44 16.09 2.61
CA GLU A 187 -6.42 16.05 1.57
C GLU A 187 -7.01 16.18 0.16
N ALA A 188 -8.17 15.55 -0.09
CA ALA A 188 -8.86 15.67 -1.37
C ALA A 188 -9.37 17.10 -1.63
N GLU A 189 -9.88 17.78 -0.59
CA GLU A 189 -10.29 19.18 -0.64
C GLU A 189 -9.09 20.13 -0.84
N GLN A 190 -7.97 19.86 -0.16
CA GLN A 190 -6.76 20.70 -0.23
C GLN A 190 -5.97 20.53 -1.52
N LYS A 191 -6.02 19.37 -2.19
CA LYS A 191 -5.46 19.18 -3.54
C LYS A 191 -6.02 20.17 -4.58
N ALA A 192 -7.14 20.84 -4.28
CA ALA A 192 -7.70 21.91 -5.09
C ALA A 192 -7.07 23.30 -4.82
N GLY A 193 -6.10 23.46 -3.90
CA GLY A 193 -5.54 24.79 -3.59
C GLY A 193 -4.33 24.95 -2.66
N GLY A 194 -3.68 23.90 -2.13
CA GLY A 194 -2.50 24.11 -1.27
C GLY A 194 -1.65 22.88 -0.94
N SER A 195 -0.37 23.10 -0.63
CA SER A 195 0.59 22.07 -0.21
C SER A 195 0.61 21.95 1.31
N ILE A 196 0.24 20.79 1.84
CA ILE A 196 0.33 20.45 3.28
C ILE A 196 1.80 20.48 3.70
N ALA A 197 2.20 21.18 4.77
CA ALA A 197 3.61 21.18 5.18
C ALA A 197 4.15 19.79 5.54
N ALA A 198 5.47 19.60 5.34
CA ALA A 198 6.15 18.32 5.53
C ALA A 198 5.88 17.65 6.89
N PRO A 199 5.89 18.35 8.05
CA PRO A 199 5.63 17.72 9.35
C PRO A 199 4.23 17.12 9.47
N CYS A 200 3.21 17.79 8.95
CA CYS A 200 1.84 17.26 8.94
C CYS A 200 1.75 16.01 8.04
N ARG A 201 2.37 16.04 6.85
CA ARG A 201 2.40 14.88 5.94
C ARG A 201 3.04 13.65 6.59
N GLU A 202 4.17 13.83 7.28
CA GLU A 202 4.86 12.73 7.97
C GLU A 202 4.03 12.17 9.13
N ALA A 203 3.45 13.04 9.97
CA ALA A 203 2.60 12.63 11.08
C ALA A 203 1.38 11.82 10.60
N VAL A 204 0.75 12.26 9.50
CA VAL A 204 -0.37 11.57 8.85
C VAL A 204 0.07 10.24 8.26
N ALA A 205 1.20 10.18 7.54
CA ALA A 205 1.72 8.95 6.97
C ALA A 205 2.05 7.91 8.05
N ARG A 206 2.66 8.35 9.16
CA ARG A 206 2.91 7.49 10.33
C ARG A 206 1.62 6.99 10.95
N TYR A 207 0.62 7.85 11.09
CA TYR A 207 -0.68 7.48 11.63
C TYR A 207 -1.38 6.41 10.76
N ARG A 208 -1.38 6.59 9.43
CA ARG A 208 -1.87 5.59 8.46
C ARG A 208 -1.22 4.23 8.67
N ARG A 209 0.12 4.18 8.72
CA ARG A 209 0.85 2.93 8.98
C ARG A 209 0.45 2.30 10.31
N MET A 210 0.36 3.08 11.38
CA MET A 210 -0.04 2.57 12.70
C MET A 210 -1.45 1.97 12.69
N VAL A 211 -2.40 2.55 11.94
CA VAL A 211 -3.76 2.00 11.85
C VAL A 211 -3.76 0.65 11.14
N GLU A 212 -2.95 0.47 10.09
CA GLU A 212 -2.79 -0.85 9.45
C GLU A 212 -2.12 -1.88 10.36
N GLU A 213 -1.07 -1.51 11.09
CA GLU A 213 -0.46 -2.41 12.09
C GLU A 213 -1.47 -2.78 13.20
N PHE A 214 -2.35 -1.85 13.57
CA PHE A 214 -3.38 -2.13 14.57
C PHE A 214 -4.44 -3.08 14.02
N ARG A 215 -4.79 -2.98 12.73
CA ARG A 215 -5.64 -3.99 12.07
C ARG A 215 -5.00 -5.37 12.11
N ILE A 216 -3.69 -5.50 11.83
CA ILE A 216 -2.98 -6.78 12.00
C ILE A 216 -3.16 -7.27 13.44
N SER A 217 -2.83 -6.43 14.43
CA SER A 217 -2.89 -6.80 15.85
C SER A 217 -4.27 -7.31 16.30
N VAL A 218 -5.34 -6.69 15.77
CA VAL A 218 -6.72 -7.03 16.14
C VAL A 218 -7.23 -8.27 15.41
N PHE A 219 -6.99 -8.36 14.09
CA PHE A 219 -7.62 -9.36 13.24
C PHE A 219 -6.75 -10.59 12.97
N ALA A 220 -5.43 -10.42 12.91
CA ALA A 220 -4.47 -11.46 12.52
C ALA A 220 -3.11 -11.30 13.25
N PRO A 221 -3.07 -11.37 14.59
CA PRO A 221 -1.84 -11.18 15.37
C PRO A 221 -0.71 -12.15 14.99
N GLU A 222 -1.04 -13.32 14.45
CA GLU A 222 -0.07 -14.30 13.98
C GLU A 222 0.81 -13.82 12.81
N ILE A 223 0.41 -12.77 12.09
CA ILE A 223 1.21 -12.19 10.98
C ILE A 223 2.36 -11.34 11.53
N GLY A 224 2.22 -10.81 12.75
CA GLY A 224 3.20 -9.93 13.37
C GLY A 224 3.15 -8.50 12.83
N THR A 225 3.44 -7.54 13.70
CA THR A 225 3.49 -6.11 13.36
C THR A 225 4.93 -5.62 13.21
N ALA A 226 5.18 -4.69 12.28
CA ALA A 226 6.51 -4.07 12.12
C ALA A 226 6.89 -3.19 13.32
N GLN A 227 5.91 -2.68 14.05
CA GLN A 227 6.10 -1.93 15.28
C GLN A 227 4.98 -2.24 16.28
N PRO A 228 5.25 -2.19 17.60
CA PRO A 228 4.20 -2.41 18.57
C PRO A 228 3.18 -1.27 18.53
N VAL A 229 1.90 -1.62 18.52
CA VAL A 229 0.79 -0.68 18.38
C VAL A 229 -0.35 -1.05 19.32
N SER A 230 -1.07 -0.03 19.81
CA SER A 230 -2.26 -0.19 20.66
C SER A 230 -3.16 1.02 20.51
N GLU A 231 -4.38 0.92 21.02
CA GLU A 231 -5.35 2.04 21.03
C GLU A 231 -4.76 3.28 21.72
N LYS A 232 -3.99 3.09 22.80
CA LYS A 232 -3.30 4.19 23.50
C LYS A 232 -2.26 4.86 22.60
N ARG A 233 -1.44 4.09 21.89
CA ARG A 233 -0.42 4.62 20.98
C ARG A 233 -1.04 5.33 19.78
N LEU A 234 -2.15 4.82 19.24
CA LEU A 234 -2.90 5.49 18.17
C LEU A 234 -3.48 6.82 18.63
N LYS A 235 -4.09 6.89 19.83
CA LYS A 235 -4.58 8.15 20.39
C LYS A 235 -3.47 9.18 20.56
N GLN A 236 -2.29 8.76 21.03
CA GLN A 236 -1.11 9.64 21.13
C GLN A 236 -0.63 10.14 19.76
N GLN A 237 -0.54 9.25 18.77
CA GLN A 237 -0.15 9.64 17.42
C GLN A 237 -1.20 10.57 16.77
N TRP A 238 -2.48 10.39 17.06
CA TRP A 238 -3.52 11.29 16.58
C TRP A 238 -3.36 12.72 17.12
N GLN A 239 -3.02 12.87 18.41
CA GLN A 239 -2.70 14.20 18.98
C GLN A 239 -1.53 14.86 18.23
N GLN A 240 -0.50 14.08 17.86
CA GLN A 240 0.62 14.59 17.06
C GLN A 240 0.20 15.00 15.65
N VAL A 241 -0.75 14.30 15.03
CA VAL A 241 -1.35 14.73 13.75
C VAL A 241 -2.08 16.06 13.92
N GLU A 242 -2.93 16.20 14.94
CA GLU A 242 -3.66 17.44 15.20
C GLU A 242 -2.71 18.61 15.45
N GLU A 243 -1.66 18.42 16.26
CA GLU A 243 -0.66 19.45 16.55
C GLU A 243 0.13 19.84 15.30
N SER A 244 0.61 18.87 14.53
CA SER A 244 1.45 19.11 13.35
C SER A 244 0.68 19.73 12.20
N CYS A 245 -0.61 19.42 12.07
CA CYS A 245 -1.45 19.97 11.01
C CYS A 245 -2.10 21.31 11.37
N ARG A 246 -2.33 21.61 12.67
CA ARG A 246 -2.81 22.93 13.12
C ARG A 246 -1.75 24.02 13.08
N ARG A 247 -0.47 23.70 13.34
CA ARG A 247 0.63 24.68 13.32
C ARG A 247 1.00 25.20 11.92
N VAL A 248 0.27 24.75 10.90
CA VAL A 248 0.57 24.92 9.48
C VAL A 248 -0.57 25.63 8.74
N GLU A 249 -1.74 25.76 9.37
CA GLU A 249 -2.83 26.67 8.96
C GLU A 249 -2.53 28.10 9.46
#